data_AF-A0AAE1UDK7-F1
#
_entry.id   AF-A0AAE1UDK7-F1
#
_cell.length_a   1.000
_cell.length_b   1.000
_cell.length_c   1.000
_cell.angle_alpha   90.00
_cell.angle_beta   90.00
_cell.angle_gamma   90.00
#
_symmetry.space_group_name_H-M   'P 1'
#
loop_
_entity.id
_entity.type
_entity.pdbx_description
1 polymer ?
#
loop_
_entity_poly.entity_id
_entity_poly.type
_entity_poly.pdbx_seq_one_letter_code
_entity_poly.pdbx_strand_id
1 'polypeptide(L)'
;MSVKEKKVPPKLNKYMHARNPYRTPPSFKKLASVYPEFRPYCSYDVGGKVHLDFKDPKALRALTTCLLHQDFDLKVTIPDDRLVPTLPLRLNYLLWIEDLLMHAAHCETSDVIVGVDIGTGASCVYPLLAARKLGWNLVATETDNINFTAATTNVNNNDLQDNIIVKKVDDKTVLQGVLDDADIQKQMYLKKKEVNDNNDDDDDDDDDDDEVMSELNNTPSDTPCKHTDGDDNKSMKYMFDFTMCNPPFFSSEEETDSMKKSKKQRGEPISSPTGCIHEKVTTGGEVTFITQMVEESHKFKSKVR
;
A
#
# COMPACT_ATOMS: atom_id res chain seq x y z
N MET A 1 29.93 -34.44 -23.04
CA MET A 1 28.99 -34.06 -21.96
C MET A 1 28.87 -32.55 -21.97
N SER A 2 27.72 -32.00 -22.37
CA SER A 2 27.53 -30.55 -22.39
C SER A 2 27.24 -30.08 -20.96
N VAL A 3 28.16 -29.30 -20.39
CA VAL A 3 27.99 -28.69 -19.08
C VAL A 3 26.86 -27.68 -19.22
N LYS A 4 25.69 -27.99 -18.67
CA LYS A 4 24.61 -27.00 -18.55
C LYS A 4 25.11 -25.90 -17.63
N GLU A 5 25.39 -24.73 -18.20
CA GLU A 5 25.61 -23.52 -17.42
C GLU A 5 24.41 -23.32 -16.48
N LYS A 6 24.66 -23.35 -15.18
CA LYS A 6 23.66 -22.94 -14.19
C LYS A 6 23.38 -21.47 -14.42
N LYS A 7 22.23 -21.14 -15.01
CA LYS A 7 21.73 -19.76 -15.10
C LYS A 7 21.74 -19.17 -13.69
N VAL A 8 22.67 -18.25 -13.43
CA VAL A 8 22.70 -17.51 -12.18
C VAL A 8 21.43 -16.66 -12.14
N PRO A 9 20.54 -16.84 -11.14
CA PRO A 9 19.34 -16.04 -11.05
C PRO A 9 19.72 -14.56 -10.97
N PRO A 10 19.00 -13.66 -11.66
CA PRO A 10 19.29 -12.24 -11.64
C PRO A 10 19.36 -11.76 -10.18
N LYS A 11 20.39 -10.97 -9.84
CA LYS A 11 20.48 -10.36 -8.51
C LYS A 11 19.19 -9.57 -8.26
N LEU A 12 18.54 -9.82 -7.12
CA LEU A 12 17.27 -9.17 -6.68
C LEU A 12 17.26 -7.66 -6.98
N ASN A 13 18.42 -7.02 -6.87
CA ASN A 13 18.66 -5.60 -7.02
C ASN A 13 18.40 -5.03 -8.43
N LYS A 14 18.41 -5.84 -9.50
CA LYS A 14 18.29 -5.31 -10.87
C LYS A 14 16.94 -4.61 -11.09
N TYR A 15 15.88 -5.13 -10.49
CA TYR A 15 14.51 -4.64 -10.69
C TYR A 15 13.96 -3.90 -9.45
N MET A 16 14.79 -3.67 -8.43
CA MET A 16 14.40 -2.81 -7.32
C MET A 16 14.52 -1.35 -7.73
N HIS A 17 13.56 -0.55 -7.27
CA HIS A 17 13.58 0.89 -7.40
C HIS A 17 14.91 1.47 -6.90
N ALA A 18 15.46 2.48 -7.58
CA ALA A 18 16.79 3.02 -7.25
C ALA A 18 16.88 3.53 -5.81
N ARG A 19 15.77 4.11 -5.31
CA ARG A 19 15.60 4.66 -3.96
C ARG A 19 15.26 3.59 -2.88
N ASN A 20 15.18 2.31 -3.25
CA ASN A 20 14.82 1.24 -2.30
C ASN A 20 16.03 0.87 -1.40
N PRO A 21 15.92 0.98 -0.06
CA PRO A 21 17.04 0.70 0.85
C PRO A 21 17.45 -0.78 0.83
N TYR A 22 16.54 -1.69 0.48
CA TYR A 22 16.80 -3.12 0.41
C TYR A 22 17.52 -3.58 -0.86
N ARG A 23 17.96 -2.65 -1.72
CA ARG A 23 19.02 -2.93 -2.70
C ARG A 23 20.27 -3.45 -2.00
N THR A 24 20.46 -3.10 -0.73
CA THR A 24 21.39 -3.79 0.15
C THR A 24 20.60 -4.78 1.01
N PRO A 25 20.87 -6.10 0.91
CA PRO A 25 20.16 -7.09 1.73
C PRO A 25 20.36 -6.83 3.23
N PRO A 26 19.33 -7.05 4.06
CA PRO A 26 19.45 -6.87 5.50
C PRO A 26 20.42 -7.89 6.12
N SER A 27 21.12 -7.46 7.16
CA SER A 27 22.02 -8.34 7.91
C SER A 27 21.24 -9.18 8.92
N PHE A 28 20.96 -10.45 8.57
CA PHE A 28 20.32 -11.38 9.50
C PHE A 28 21.13 -11.63 10.77
N LYS A 29 22.46 -11.52 10.69
CA LYS A 29 23.32 -11.55 11.88
C LYS A 29 23.03 -10.39 12.83
N LYS A 30 22.85 -9.17 12.29
CA LYS A 30 22.48 -8.00 13.10
C LYS A 30 21.08 -8.18 13.70
N LEU A 31 20.10 -8.58 12.88
CA LEU A 31 18.74 -8.82 13.36
C LEU A 31 18.70 -9.85 14.48
N ALA A 32 19.34 -11.01 14.33
CA ALA A 32 19.37 -12.06 15.35
C ALA A 32 20.09 -11.65 16.64
N SER A 33 20.96 -10.63 16.58
CA SER A 33 21.62 -10.06 17.76
C SER A 33 20.77 -9.04 18.50
N VAL A 34 19.89 -8.31 17.79
CA VAL A 34 19.06 -7.24 18.34
C VAL A 34 17.69 -7.76 18.78
N TYR A 35 17.13 -8.73 18.06
CA TYR A 35 15.78 -9.24 18.23
C TYR A 35 15.80 -10.71 18.70
N PRO A 36 15.70 -10.98 20.02
CA PRO A 36 15.69 -12.34 20.56
C PRO A 36 14.62 -13.24 19.94
N GLU A 37 13.47 -12.68 19.58
CA GLU A 37 12.35 -13.36 18.94
C GLU A 37 12.64 -13.80 17.49
N PHE A 38 13.59 -13.17 16.81
CA PHE A 38 14.01 -13.57 15.45
C PHE A 38 15.03 -14.71 15.47
N ARG A 39 15.82 -14.81 16.55
CA ARG A 39 16.92 -15.77 16.68
C ARG A 39 16.52 -17.25 16.52
N PRO A 40 15.35 -17.73 17.02
CA PRO A 40 14.93 -19.13 16.85
C PRO A 40 14.75 -19.56 15.39
N TYR A 41 14.54 -18.61 14.47
CA TYR A 41 14.33 -18.88 13.05
C TYR A 41 15.64 -18.85 12.23
N CYS A 42 16.76 -18.51 12.86
CA CYS A 42 18.05 -18.38 12.22
C CYS A 42 18.88 -19.67 12.31
N SER A 43 19.47 -20.08 11.20
CA SER A 43 20.50 -21.12 11.14
C SER A 43 21.86 -20.52 10.78
N TYR A 44 22.95 -21.23 11.08
CA TYR A 44 24.31 -20.75 10.90
C TYR A 44 25.10 -21.77 10.08
N ASP A 45 25.89 -21.30 9.11
CA ASP A 45 26.90 -22.14 8.48
C ASP A 45 28.22 -22.15 9.27
N VAL A 46 29.17 -22.98 8.83
CA VAL A 46 30.50 -23.13 9.45
C VAL A 46 31.27 -21.80 9.47
N GLY A 47 30.99 -20.89 8.53
CA GLY A 47 31.58 -19.55 8.47
C GLY A 47 30.87 -18.50 9.34
N GLY A 48 29.84 -18.89 10.10
CA GLY A 48 29.05 -17.99 10.94
C GLY A 48 28.11 -17.08 10.16
N LYS A 49 27.86 -17.36 8.87
CA LYS A 49 26.84 -16.64 8.11
C LYS A 49 25.47 -17.17 8.52
N VAL A 50 24.56 -16.23 8.76
CA VAL A 50 23.19 -16.51 9.18
C VAL A 50 22.31 -16.75 7.95
N HIS A 51 21.52 -17.82 7.99
CA HIS A 51 20.55 -18.21 6.98
C HIS A 51 19.15 -18.27 7.59
N LEU A 52 18.15 -17.93 6.78
CA LEU A 52 16.74 -17.97 7.15
C LEU A 52 16.02 -18.92 6.19
N ASP A 53 15.14 -19.78 6.73
CA ASP A 53 14.25 -20.58 5.90
C ASP A 53 13.03 -19.75 5.48
N PHE A 54 13.04 -19.25 4.24
CA PHE A 54 11.92 -18.49 3.68
C PHE A 54 10.66 -19.32 3.43
N LYS A 55 10.71 -20.65 3.58
CA LYS A 55 9.53 -21.51 3.51
C LYS A 55 8.78 -21.61 4.83
N ASP A 56 9.37 -21.19 5.95
CA ASP A 56 8.70 -21.11 7.25
C ASP A 56 7.91 -19.78 7.37
N PRO A 57 6.56 -19.82 7.42
CA PRO A 57 5.75 -18.62 7.62
C PRO A 57 6.10 -17.84 8.88
N LYS A 58 6.51 -18.51 9.96
CA LYS A 58 6.86 -17.87 11.23
C LYS A 58 8.18 -17.11 11.10
N ALA A 59 9.16 -17.70 10.39
CA ALA A 59 10.42 -17.04 10.05
C ALA A 59 10.19 -15.79 9.18
N LEU A 60 9.30 -15.88 8.17
CA LEU A 60 8.93 -14.73 7.34
C LEU A 60 8.25 -13.62 8.15
N ARG A 61 7.33 -14.00 9.05
CA ARG A 61 6.62 -13.07 9.93
C ARG A 61 7.60 -12.35 10.84
N ALA A 62 8.47 -13.10 11.53
CA ALA A 62 9.50 -12.54 12.41
C ALA A 62 10.48 -11.63 11.65
N LEU A 63 10.93 -12.02 10.45
CA LEU A 63 11.77 -11.16 9.61
C LEU A 63 11.04 -9.84 9.29
N THR A 64 9.79 -9.93 8.85
CA THR A 64 9.01 -8.77 8.42
C THR A 64 8.77 -7.79 9.57
N THR A 65 8.36 -8.28 10.74
CA THR A 65 8.12 -7.44 11.92
C THR A 65 9.40 -6.81 12.44
N CYS A 66 10.52 -7.55 12.44
CA CYS A 66 11.83 -7.00 12.84
C CYS A 66 12.31 -5.91 11.87
N LEU A 67 12.09 -6.07 10.57
CA LEU A 67 12.48 -5.06 9.58
C LEU A 67 11.58 -3.81 9.65
N LEU A 68 10.26 -3.99 9.85
CA LEU A 68 9.33 -2.88 10.08
C LEU A 68 9.75 -2.06 11.31
N HIS A 69 10.09 -2.73 12.40
CA HIS A 69 10.55 -2.06 13.61
C HIS A 69 11.93 -1.41 13.44
N GLN A 70 12.93 -2.14 12.93
CA GLN A 70 14.29 -1.64 12.85
C GLN A 70 14.44 -0.47 11.87
N ASP A 71 13.81 -0.57 10.70
CA ASP A 71 14.10 0.32 9.58
C ASP A 71 13.06 1.45 9.45
N PHE A 72 11.89 1.31 10.08
CA PHE A 72 10.79 2.27 9.99
C PHE A 72 10.15 2.62 11.35
N ASP A 73 10.63 2.06 12.46
CA ASP A 73 10.06 2.23 13.81
C ASP A 73 8.58 1.81 13.89
N LEU A 74 8.18 0.84 13.06
CA LEU A 74 6.80 0.35 12.98
C LEU A 74 6.62 -0.94 13.79
N LYS A 75 5.76 -0.90 14.81
CA LYS A 75 5.35 -2.04 15.63
C LYS A 75 4.11 -2.69 15.05
N VAL A 76 4.28 -3.80 14.34
CA VAL A 76 3.19 -4.47 13.60
C VAL A 76 3.02 -5.90 14.07
N THR A 77 1.78 -6.28 14.37
CA THR A 77 1.38 -7.67 14.63
C THR A 77 0.57 -8.20 13.46
N ILE A 78 0.94 -9.37 12.96
CA ILE A 78 0.26 -10.01 11.83
C ILE A 78 -0.27 -11.37 12.29
N PRO A 79 -1.58 -11.66 12.21
CA PRO A 79 -2.13 -12.96 12.57
C PRO A 79 -1.55 -14.13 11.79
N ASP A 80 -1.46 -15.30 12.42
CA ASP A 80 -0.74 -16.47 11.89
C ASP A 80 -1.28 -17.01 10.56
N ASP A 81 -2.56 -16.80 10.30
CA ASP A 81 -3.28 -17.25 9.11
C ASP A 81 -3.42 -16.16 8.03
N ARG A 82 -2.76 -15.01 8.20
CA ARG A 82 -2.79 -13.87 7.26
C ARG A 82 -1.50 -13.70 6.46
N LEU A 83 -1.60 -12.94 5.38
CA LEU A 83 -0.51 -12.71 4.44
C LEU A 83 0.61 -11.95 5.14
N VAL A 84 1.84 -12.47 5.01
CA VAL A 84 3.04 -11.79 5.48
C VAL A 84 3.63 -11.01 4.31
N PRO A 85 3.64 -9.66 4.35
CA PRO A 85 4.13 -8.85 3.24
C PRO A 85 5.67 -8.86 3.18
N THR A 86 6.22 -8.90 1.97
CA THR A 86 7.67 -8.74 1.76
C THR A 86 8.03 -7.27 1.52
N LEU A 87 8.65 -6.63 2.51
CA LEU A 87 8.91 -5.18 2.48
C LEU A 87 9.63 -4.66 1.22
N PRO A 88 10.65 -5.34 0.67
CA PRO A 88 11.34 -4.83 -0.52
C PRO A 88 10.40 -4.63 -1.72
N LEU A 89 9.42 -5.53 -1.91
CA LEU A 89 8.45 -5.39 -2.99
C LEU A 89 7.42 -4.30 -2.69
N ARG A 90 6.96 -4.20 -1.44
CA ARG A 90 5.99 -3.17 -1.04
C ARG A 90 6.56 -1.75 -1.19
N LEU A 91 7.83 -1.56 -0.82
CA LEU A 91 8.54 -0.29 -1.00
C LEU A 91 8.80 0.05 -2.47
N ASN A 92 9.05 -0.93 -3.33
CA ASN A 92 9.16 -0.64 -4.77
C ASN A 92 7.87 -0.01 -5.30
N TYR A 93 6.70 -0.51 -4.88
CA TYR A 93 5.43 0.03 -5.33
C TYR A 93 5.21 1.46 -4.81
N LEU A 94 5.45 1.72 -3.53
CA LEU A 94 5.32 3.07 -2.96
C LEU A 94 6.26 4.08 -3.64
N LEU A 95 7.52 3.71 -3.86
CA LEU A 95 8.48 4.58 -4.56
C LEU A 95 8.09 4.83 -6.02
N TRP A 96 7.43 3.87 -6.66
CA TRP A 96 6.90 4.06 -8.01
C TRP A 96 5.69 4.99 -8.03
N ILE A 97 4.79 4.90 -7.05
CA ILE A 97 3.68 5.85 -6.88
C ILE A 97 4.24 7.25 -6.63
N GLU A 98 5.26 7.39 -5.80
CA GLU A 98 5.92 8.68 -5.55
C GLU A 98 6.49 9.29 -6.85
N ASP A 99 7.14 8.49 -7.70
CA ASP A 99 7.59 8.94 -9.02
C ASP A 99 6.41 9.37 -9.92
N LEU A 100 5.29 8.64 -9.92
CA LEU A 100 4.09 9.00 -10.68
C LEU A 100 3.48 10.32 -10.19
N LEU A 101 3.41 10.53 -8.88
CA LEU A 101 2.90 11.76 -8.30
C LEU A 101 3.76 12.96 -8.69
N MET A 102 5.09 12.84 -8.55
CA MET A 102 6.01 13.92 -8.90
C MET A 102 6.04 14.21 -10.40
N HIS A 103 6.11 13.18 -11.25
CA HIS A 103 6.41 13.37 -12.68
C HIS A 103 5.19 13.40 -13.59
N ALA A 104 4.10 12.72 -13.23
CA ALA A 104 2.89 12.66 -14.05
C ALA A 104 1.76 13.52 -13.48
N ALA A 105 1.58 13.54 -12.15
CA ALA A 105 0.55 14.35 -11.50
C ALA A 105 1.04 15.76 -11.12
N HIS A 106 2.35 16.03 -11.27
CA HIS A 106 3.00 17.29 -10.91
C HIS A 106 2.71 17.72 -9.46
N CYS A 107 2.74 16.76 -8.54
CA CYS A 107 2.68 17.04 -7.11
C CYS A 107 4.04 17.54 -6.62
N GLU A 108 4.02 18.59 -5.81
CA GLU A 108 5.21 19.13 -5.17
C GLU A 108 5.45 18.44 -3.82
N THR A 109 6.67 18.55 -3.29
CA THR A 109 7.02 17.93 -2.01
C THR A 109 6.28 18.51 -0.80
N SER A 110 5.74 19.72 -0.95
CA SER A 110 4.92 20.41 0.05
C SER A 110 3.45 19.99 0.02
N ASP A 111 3.01 19.27 -1.02
CA ASP A 111 1.60 18.88 -1.15
C ASP A 111 1.19 17.88 -0.07
N VAL A 112 -0.02 18.07 0.46
CA VAL A 112 -0.68 17.05 1.29
C VAL A 112 -1.18 15.94 0.38
N ILE A 113 -0.48 14.81 0.41
CA ILE A 113 -0.84 13.62 -0.35
C ILE A 113 -1.86 12.78 0.42
N VAL A 114 -2.95 12.43 -0.27
CA VAL A 114 -4.04 11.57 0.19
C VAL A 114 -4.21 10.41 -0.80
N GLY A 115 -3.95 9.18 -0.35
CA GLY A 115 -4.10 7.97 -1.16
C GLY A 115 -5.18 7.02 -0.63
N VAL A 116 -5.58 6.08 -1.48
CA VAL A 116 -6.47 4.96 -1.09
C VAL A 116 -5.76 3.63 -1.30
N ASP A 117 -5.68 2.80 -0.26
CA ASP A 117 -5.19 1.42 -0.33
C ASP A 117 -6.35 0.44 -0.28
N ILE A 118 -6.53 -0.36 -1.34
CA ILE A 118 -7.66 -1.27 -1.52
C ILE A 118 -7.25 -2.69 -1.12
N GLY A 119 -7.83 -3.20 -0.04
CA GLY A 119 -7.47 -4.50 0.52
C GLY A 119 -6.13 -4.42 1.27
N THR A 120 -6.11 -3.61 2.33
CA THR A 120 -4.87 -3.29 3.06
C THR A 120 -4.25 -4.49 3.81
N GLY A 121 -5.05 -5.53 4.06
CA GLY A 121 -4.66 -6.75 4.77
C GLY A 121 -4.38 -6.48 6.25
N ALA A 122 -4.20 -7.55 7.03
CA ALA A 122 -4.00 -7.44 8.49
C ALA A 122 -2.80 -6.57 8.89
N SER A 123 -1.75 -6.55 8.06
CA SER A 123 -0.53 -5.78 8.34
C SER A 123 -0.68 -4.28 8.14
N CYS A 124 -1.63 -3.82 7.33
CA CYS A 124 -1.74 -2.42 6.89
C CYS A 124 -0.40 -1.85 6.36
N VAL A 125 0.36 -2.68 5.62
CA VAL A 125 1.77 -2.39 5.33
C VAL A 125 1.97 -1.16 4.43
N TYR A 126 1.11 -0.94 3.43
CA TYR A 126 1.26 0.21 2.56
C TYR A 126 0.93 1.51 3.29
N PRO A 127 -0.21 1.64 4.00
CA PRO A 127 -0.53 2.87 4.72
C PRO A 127 0.48 3.20 5.80
N LEU A 128 0.91 2.21 6.58
CA LEU A 128 1.92 2.43 7.63
C LEU A 128 3.26 2.90 7.05
N LEU A 129 3.75 2.25 5.98
CA LEU A 129 5.00 2.66 5.34
C LEU A 129 4.87 4.04 4.70
N ALA A 130 3.77 4.31 4.00
CA ALA A 130 3.55 5.58 3.32
C ALA A 130 3.43 6.75 4.31
N ALA A 131 2.62 6.61 5.37
CA ALA A 131 2.50 7.63 6.40
C ALA A 131 3.84 7.87 7.12
N ARG A 132 4.51 6.80 7.56
CA ARG A 132 5.75 6.91 8.33
C ARG A 132 6.94 7.43 7.52
N LYS A 133 7.08 6.96 6.27
CA LYS A 133 8.25 7.25 5.43
C LYS A 133 8.06 8.50 4.57
N LEU A 134 6.85 8.73 4.08
CA LEU A 134 6.54 9.75 3.06
C LEU A 134 5.60 10.83 3.60
N GLY A 135 5.07 10.69 4.83
CA GLY A 135 4.15 11.67 5.42
C GLY A 135 2.76 11.67 4.79
N TRP A 136 2.41 10.63 4.02
CA TRP A 136 1.14 10.59 3.29
C TRP A 136 -0.04 10.24 4.19
N ASN A 137 -1.22 10.74 3.82
CA ASN A 137 -2.50 10.37 4.43
C ASN A 137 -3.17 9.27 3.60
N LEU A 138 -3.73 8.26 4.26
CA LEU A 138 -4.26 7.09 3.58
C LEU A 138 -5.66 6.74 4.10
N VAL A 139 -6.52 6.34 3.17
CA VAL A 139 -7.73 5.59 3.46
C VAL A 139 -7.51 4.14 3.06
N ALA A 140 -7.51 3.24 4.03
CA ALA A 140 -7.18 1.83 3.87
C ALA A 140 -8.44 0.98 3.98
N THR A 141 -8.89 0.36 2.89
CA THR A 141 -10.13 -0.42 2.87
C THR A 141 -9.86 -1.91 3.12
N GLU A 142 -10.82 -2.59 3.76
CA GLU A 142 -10.72 -4.01 4.03
C GLU A 142 -12.10 -4.70 4.17
N THR A 143 -12.23 -5.89 3.57
CA THR A 143 -13.46 -6.70 3.53
C THR A 143 -13.47 -7.84 4.53
N ASP A 144 -12.33 -8.29 5.04
CA ASP A 144 -12.24 -9.32 6.10
C ASP A 144 -12.22 -8.69 7.51
N ASN A 145 -12.96 -9.26 8.47
CA ASN A 145 -13.10 -8.65 9.81
C ASN A 145 -11.83 -8.77 10.65
N ILE A 146 -11.09 -9.87 10.48
CA ILE A 146 -9.82 -10.08 11.19
C ILE A 146 -8.77 -9.12 10.64
N ASN A 147 -8.68 -8.99 9.32
CA ASN A 147 -7.79 -8.01 8.68
C ASN A 147 -8.12 -6.59 9.10
N PHE A 148 -9.39 -6.19 9.05
CA PHE A 148 -9.84 -4.86 9.46
C PHE A 148 -9.44 -4.55 10.91
N THR A 149 -9.69 -5.48 11.83
CA THR A 149 -9.37 -5.31 13.25
C THR A 149 -7.86 -5.23 13.48
N ALA A 150 -7.09 -6.11 12.83
CA ALA A 150 -5.63 -6.13 12.93
C ALA A 150 -5.00 -4.86 12.34
N ALA A 151 -5.46 -4.43 11.17
CA ALA A 151 -5.00 -3.20 10.52
C ALA A 151 -5.26 -1.97 11.40
N THR A 152 -6.48 -1.83 11.92
CA THR A 152 -6.86 -0.74 12.85
C THR A 152 -5.98 -0.75 14.10
N THR A 153 -5.75 -1.93 14.67
CA THR A 153 -4.86 -2.08 15.84
C THR A 153 -3.42 -1.68 15.51
N ASN A 154 -2.91 -2.07 14.34
CA ASN A 154 -1.56 -1.72 13.91
C ASN A 154 -1.42 -0.21 13.66
N VAL A 155 -2.43 0.47 13.10
CA VAL A 155 -2.43 1.93 12.97
C VAL A 155 -2.35 2.61 14.34
N ASN A 156 -3.21 2.20 15.28
CA ASN A 156 -3.24 2.77 16.63
C ASN A 156 -1.96 2.51 17.43
N ASN A 157 -1.37 1.31 17.31
CA ASN A 157 -0.12 0.97 18.00
C ASN A 157 1.10 1.79 17.54
N ASN A 158 0.97 2.52 16.44
CA ASN A 158 2.02 3.34 15.85
C ASN A 158 1.70 4.84 15.88
N ASP A 159 0.60 5.23 16.55
CA ASP A 159 0.13 6.61 16.66
C ASP A 159 -0.09 7.29 15.29
N LEU A 160 -0.62 6.52 14.32
CA LEU A 160 -0.83 6.97 12.93
C LEU A 160 -2.31 7.12 12.56
N GLN A 161 -3.23 7.08 13.52
CA GLN A 161 -4.68 7.25 13.27
C GLN A 161 -5.04 8.60 12.66
N ASP A 162 -4.21 9.62 12.90
CA ASP A 162 -4.42 10.94 12.30
C ASP A 162 -4.06 10.92 10.81
N ASN A 163 -3.16 10.06 10.35
CA ASN A 163 -2.80 9.95 8.93
C ASN A 163 -3.56 8.84 8.21
N ILE A 164 -4.02 7.80 8.93
CA ILE A 164 -4.55 6.58 8.33
C ILE A 164 -5.95 6.28 8.86
N ILE A 165 -6.93 6.28 7.95
CA ILE A 165 -8.28 5.81 8.22
C ILE A 165 -8.42 4.37 7.72
N VAL A 166 -8.67 3.42 8.61
CA VAL A 166 -9.02 2.05 8.21
C VAL A 166 -10.53 1.94 8.08
N LYS A 167 -11.02 1.62 6.88
CA LYS A 167 -12.44 1.53 6.56
C LYS A 167 -12.86 0.09 6.26
N LYS A 168 -13.85 -0.40 7.00
CA LYS A 168 -14.55 -1.63 6.66
C LYS A 168 -15.45 -1.40 5.44
N VAL A 169 -15.33 -2.25 4.43
CA VAL A 169 -16.17 -2.22 3.21
C VAL A 169 -16.77 -3.59 2.91
N ASP A 170 -17.77 -3.63 2.03
CA ASP A 170 -18.23 -4.87 1.42
C ASP A 170 -17.37 -5.26 0.21
N ASP A 171 -17.59 -6.45 -0.34
CA ASP A 171 -16.83 -7.03 -1.45
C ASP A 171 -17.49 -6.80 -2.81
N LYS A 172 -18.53 -5.97 -2.89
CA LYS A 172 -19.29 -5.75 -4.13
C LYS A 172 -18.66 -4.72 -5.03
N THR A 173 -17.97 -3.74 -4.44
CA THR A 173 -17.33 -2.64 -5.16
C THR A 173 -15.88 -2.47 -4.74
N VAL A 174 -15.06 -1.94 -5.65
CA VAL A 174 -13.62 -1.76 -5.43
C VAL A 174 -13.29 -0.33 -4.98
N LEU A 175 -13.88 0.66 -5.65
CA LEU A 175 -13.66 2.09 -5.45
C LEU A 175 -14.90 2.79 -4.87
N GLN A 176 -16.09 2.32 -5.24
CA GLN A 176 -17.31 2.79 -4.62
C GLN A 176 -17.36 2.39 -3.14
N GLY A 177 -17.95 3.26 -2.30
CA GLY A 177 -17.99 3.14 -0.85
C GLY A 177 -16.81 3.80 -0.14
N VAL A 178 -15.69 4.06 -0.84
CA VAL A 178 -14.56 4.84 -0.31
C VAL A 178 -14.44 6.19 -1.00
N LEU A 179 -14.54 6.25 -2.33
CA LEU A 179 -14.38 7.50 -3.08
C LEU A 179 -15.62 8.41 -3.04
N ASP A 180 -16.80 7.87 -2.70
CA ASP A 180 -18.07 8.61 -2.55
C ASP A 180 -18.54 8.73 -1.10
N ASP A 181 -17.71 8.32 -0.13
CA ASP A 181 -18.04 8.49 1.29
C ASP A 181 -17.88 9.96 1.72
N ALA A 182 -18.96 10.56 2.19
CA ALA A 182 -19.01 11.99 2.52
C ALA A 182 -18.14 12.36 3.73
N ASP A 183 -18.08 11.48 4.73
CA ASP A 183 -17.31 11.74 5.96
C ASP A 183 -15.81 11.65 5.69
N ILE A 184 -15.39 10.67 4.90
CA ILE A 184 -14.00 10.52 4.46
C ILE A 184 -13.61 11.71 3.59
N GLN A 185 -14.44 12.09 2.61
CA GLN A 185 -14.17 13.25 1.76
C GLN A 185 -14.01 14.51 2.61
N LYS A 186 -14.91 14.76 3.57
CA LYS A 186 -14.82 15.92 4.45
C LYS A 186 -13.52 15.91 5.26
N GLN A 187 -13.13 14.77 5.84
CA GLN A 187 -11.88 14.67 6.62
C GLN A 187 -10.63 14.91 5.76
N MET A 188 -10.58 14.34 4.55
CA MET A 188 -9.43 14.53 3.66
C MET A 188 -9.34 15.96 3.13
N TYR A 189 -10.49 16.60 2.85
CA TYR A 189 -10.55 18.01 2.48
C TYR A 189 -9.97 18.91 3.57
N LEU A 190 -10.39 18.71 4.84
CA LEU A 190 -9.89 19.49 5.96
C LEU A 190 -8.38 19.34 6.13
N LYS A 191 -7.83 18.13 5.95
CA LYS A 191 -6.38 17.89 5.97
C LYS A 191 -5.62 18.67 4.90
N LYS A 192 -6.15 18.73 3.69
CA LYS A 192 -5.53 19.50 2.60
C LYS A 192 -5.63 21.01 2.87
N LYS A 193 -6.75 21.48 3.45
CA LYS A 193 -6.96 22.89 3.81
C LYS A 193 -6.03 23.36 4.95
N GLU A 194 -5.96 22.60 6.05
CA GLU A 194 -5.16 22.97 7.24
C GLU A 194 -3.69 23.26 6.91
N VAL A 195 -3.11 22.59 5.92
CA VAL A 195 -1.71 22.81 5.53
C VAL A 195 -1.56 24.00 4.58
N ASN A 196 -2.55 24.28 3.74
CA ASN A 196 -2.51 25.46 2.87
C ASN A 196 -2.62 26.75 3.71
N ASP A 197 -3.56 26.80 4.67
CA ASP A 197 -3.74 27.97 5.53
C ASP A 197 -2.50 28.26 6.40
N ASN A 198 -1.71 27.23 6.78
CA ASN A 198 -0.44 27.41 7.50
C ASN A 198 0.75 27.83 6.62
N ASN A 199 0.61 27.77 5.28
CA ASN A 199 1.62 28.26 4.34
C ASN A 199 1.34 29.69 3.88
N ASP A 200 0.14 30.21 4.15
CA ASP A 200 -0.34 31.54 3.75
C ASP A 200 -0.29 32.57 4.90
N ASP A 201 0.49 32.33 5.96
CA ASP A 201 0.72 33.27 7.09
C ASP A 201 1.49 34.57 6.69
N ASP A 202 1.66 34.84 5.40
CA ASP A 202 2.12 36.11 4.83
C ASP A 202 1.19 36.52 3.66
N ASP A 203 -0.09 36.85 3.90
CA ASP A 203 -0.76 38.03 3.31
C ASP A 203 -2.27 38.10 3.70
N ASP A 204 -2.59 39.14 4.46
CA ASP A 204 -3.87 39.85 4.71
C ASP A 204 -5.24 39.19 4.42
N ASP A 205 -6.06 39.19 5.47
CA ASP A 205 -7.53 39.35 5.56
C ASP A 205 -8.33 39.28 4.24
N ASP A 206 -9.22 38.29 4.14
CA ASP A 206 -10.63 38.53 3.79
C ASP A 206 -11.52 37.36 4.25
N ASP A 207 -12.42 37.68 5.19
CA ASP A 207 -13.55 36.86 5.61
C ASP A 207 -14.51 36.64 4.43
N ASP A 208 -14.66 35.40 3.95
CA ASP A 208 -15.94 34.86 3.46
C ASP A 208 -15.77 33.36 3.16
N ASP A 209 -16.65 32.51 3.72
CA ASP A 209 -17.29 31.39 3.00
C ASP A 209 -17.90 30.35 3.96
N ASP A 210 -19.18 30.55 4.28
CA ASP A 210 -20.08 29.54 4.84
C ASP A 210 -20.95 28.87 3.73
N GLU A 211 -20.56 28.95 2.44
CA GLU A 211 -21.47 28.61 1.32
C GLU A 211 -20.93 27.57 0.29
N VAL A 212 -20.05 26.63 0.64
CA VAL A 212 -19.49 25.66 -0.35
C VAL A 212 -20.12 24.25 -0.30
N MET A 213 -20.91 23.92 0.73
CA MET A 213 -21.46 22.55 0.87
C MET A 213 -22.69 22.24 0.01
N SER A 214 -23.19 23.19 -0.79
CA SER A 214 -24.38 23.01 -1.63
C SER A 214 -24.07 22.51 -3.06
N GLU A 215 -22.83 22.62 -3.55
CA GLU A 215 -22.48 22.31 -4.95
C GLU A 215 -22.08 20.86 -5.23
N LEU A 216 -21.79 20.05 -4.20
CA LEU A 216 -21.38 18.64 -4.38
C LEU A 216 -22.52 17.70 -4.81
N ASN A 217 -23.76 18.19 -4.90
CA ASN A 217 -24.95 17.40 -5.27
C ASN A 217 -25.39 17.55 -6.74
N ASN A 218 -24.73 18.36 -7.56
CA ASN A 218 -25.08 18.50 -8.97
C ASN A 218 -24.14 17.68 -9.88
N THR A 219 -24.73 16.78 -10.66
CA THR A 219 -24.07 16.06 -11.76
C THR A 219 -23.38 17.04 -12.71
N PRO A 220 -22.12 16.82 -13.14
CA PRO A 220 -21.51 17.68 -14.15
C PRO A 220 -22.21 17.45 -15.48
N SER A 221 -22.92 18.46 -15.97
CA SER A 221 -23.37 18.51 -17.36
C SER A 221 -22.14 18.57 -18.27
N ASP A 222 -22.08 17.69 -19.26
CA ASP A 222 -21.10 17.72 -20.34
C ASP A 222 -21.18 19.06 -21.09
N THR A 223 -20.37 20.04 -20.69
CA THR A 223 -20.12 21.24 -21.50
C THR A 223 -18.67 21.70 -21.27
N PRO A 224 -17.86 21.89 -22.33
CA PRO A 224 -16.48 22.32 -22.17
C PRO A 224 -16.44 23.80 -21.81
N CYS A 225 -16.10 24.12 -20.55
CA CYS A 225 -15.87 25.50 -20.14
C CYS A 225 -14.49 25.98 -20.59
N LYS A 226 -14.49 27.22 -21.10
CA LYS A 226 -13.37 27.96 -21.67
C LYS A 226 -12.38 28.39 -20.59
N HIS A 227 -11.11 28.50 -20.99
CA HIS A 227 -10.02 29.08 -20.22
C HIS A 227 -10.38 30.43 -19.59
N THR A 228 -10.10 30.55 -18.29
CA THR A 228 -9.72 31.79 -17.61
C THR A 228 -8.46 31.50 -16.82
N ASP A 229 -7.41 32.27 -17.11
CA ASP A 229 -6.11 32.23 -16.45
C ASP A 229 -6.21 32.74 -15.00
N GLY A 230 -5.61 32.01 -14.07
CA GLY A 230 -5.62 32.24 -12.61
C GLY A 230 -5.63 30.91 -11.85
N ASP A 231 -4.53 30.14 -11.94
CA ASP A 231 -4.40 28.76 -11.41
C ASP A 231 -3.93 28.76 -9.95
N ASP A 232 -4.67 29.42 -9.07
CA ASP A 232 -4.45 29.35 -7.64
C ASP A 232 -5.37 28.26 -7.08
N ASN A 233 -4.75 27.15 -6.66
CA ASN A 233 -5.30 25.97 -5.98
C ASN A 233 -5.58 24.68 -6.80
N LYS A 234 -4.63 24.30 -7.67
CA LYS A 234 -4.57 22.98 -8.32
C LYS A 234 -4.60 21.78 -7.34
N SER A 235 -4.15 21.97 -6.10
CA SER A 235 -4.07 20.93 -5.06
C SER A 235 -5.44 20.48 -4.52
N MET A 236 -6.41 21.39 -4.48
CA MET A 236 -7.76 21.13 -3.95
C MET A 236 -8.76 20.59 -4.97
N LYS A 237 -8.39 20.53 -6.25
CA LYS A 237 -9.26 20.02 -7.33
C LYS A 237 -9.66 18.55 -7.14
N TYR A 238 -8.77 17.74 -6.56
CA TYR A 238 -8.99 16.31 -6.38
C TYR A 238 -8.85 15.93 -4.91
N MET A 239 -9.84 15.17 -4.42
CA MET A 239 -9.85 14.70 -3.04
C MET A 239 -8.73 13.70 -2.77
N PHE A 240 -8.45 12.82 -3.73
CA PHE A 240 -7.44 11.78 -3.64
C PHE A 240 -6.40 11.96 -4.75
N ASP A 241 -5.15 11.65 -4.45
CA ASP A 241 -4.02 11.80 -5.38
C ASP A 241 -3.68 10.47 -6.06
N PHE A 242 -4.00 9.34 -5.43
CA PHE A 242 -3.85 8.02 -6.03
C PHE A 242 -4.75 6.96 -5.39
N THR A 243 -4.94 5.86 -6.10
CA THR A 243 -5.43 4.60 -5.54
C THR A 243 -4.38 3.51 -5.78
N MET A 244 -4.28 2.55 -4.87
CA MET A 244 -3.39 1.40 -4.99
C MET A 244 -4.08 0.13 -4.52
N CYS A 245 -3.65 -1.01 -5.06
CA CYS A 245 -4.17 -2.31 -4.67
C CYS A 245 -3.12 -3.39 -4.90
N ASN A 246 -3.16 -4.44 -4.09
CA ASN A 246 -2.52 -5.72 -4.42
C ASN A 246 -3.62 -6.77 -4.61
N PRO A 247 -4.14 -6.94 -5.84
CA PRO A 247 -5.37 -7.69 -6.08
C PRO A 247 -5.22 -9.18 -5.71
N PRO A 248 -6.31 -9.85 -5.33
CA PRO A 248 -6.32 -11.31 -5.20
C PRO A 248 -5.99 -11.96 -6.55
N PHE A 249 -4.93 -12.77 -6.59
CA PHE A 249 -4.38 -13.30 -7.85
C PHE A 249 -5.23 -14.39 -8.50
N PHE A 250 -5.97 -15.15 -7.71
CA PHE A 250 -6.55 -16.43 -8.13
C PHE A 250 -8.06 -16.36 -8.25
N SER A 251 -8.63 -17.13 -9.18
CA SER A 251 -10.07 -17.23 -9.42
C SER A 251 -10.78 -18.25 -8.52
N SER A 252 -10.03 -19.24 -8.01
CA SER A 252 -10.56 -20.25 -7.10
C SER A 252 -9.47 -20.83 -6.18
N GLU A 253 -9.88 -21.53 -5.13
CA GLU A 253 -8.94 -22.25 -4.25
C GLU A 253 -8.20 -23.37 -4.99
N GLU A 254 -8.85 -24.08 -5.92
CA GLU A 254 -8.20 -25.12 -6.72
C GLU A 254 -7.08 -24.57 -7.60
N GLU A 255 -7.22 -23.34 -8.08
CA GLU A 255 -6.17 -22.66 -8.84
C GLU A 255 -4.91 -22.44 -7.99
N THR A 256 -5.09 -22.02 -6.73
CA THR A 256 -3.99 -21.85 -5.77
C THR A 256 -3.23 -23.16 -5.53
N ASP A 257 -3.94 -24.29 -5.53
CA ASP A 257 -3.38 -25.63 -5.36
C ASP A 257 -2.74 -26.20 -6.64
N SER A 258 -3.29 -25.84 -7.81
CA SER A 258 -2.79 -26.31 -9.11
C SER A 258 -1.39 -25.75 -9.44
N MET A 259 -1.07 -24.53 -8.96
CA MET A 259 0.29 -23.98 -9.05
C MET A 259 1.30 -24.81 -8.23
N LYS A 260 0.85 -25.55 -7.21
CA LYS A 260 1.71 -26.53 -6.50
C LYS A 260 1.99 -27.78 -7.34
N LYS A 261 1.25 -28.04 -8.42
CA LYS A 261 1.37 -29.25 -9.27
C LYS A 261 2.17 -29.02 -10.56
N SER A 262 2.26 -27.79 -11.08
CA SER A 262 3.08 -27.46 -12.28
C SER A 262 4.60 -27.35 -12.02
N LYS A 263 5.04 -27.69 -10.80
CA LYS A 263 6.43 -27.58 -10.26
C LYS A 263 7.54 -28.30 -11.05
N LYS A 264 7.23 -29.13 -12.06
CA LYS A 264 8.23 -29.93 -12.78
C LYS A 264 9.16 -29.12 -13.70
N GLN A 265 8.82 -27.89 -14.10
CA GLN A 265 9.64 -27.10 -15.03
C GLN A 265 10.28 -25.82 -14.45
N ARG A 266 9.68 -25.19 -13.42
CA ARG A 266 10.08 -23.83 -12.98
C ARG A 266 10.83 -23.79 -11.63
N GLY A 267 10.99 -24.93 -10.95
CA GLY A 267 11.52 -25.00 -9.58
C GLY A 267 10.48 -24.59 -8.54
N GLU A 268 10.75 -24.91 -7.27
CA GLU A 268 9.86 -24.50 -6.18
C GLU A 268 10.05 -23.02 -5.83
N PRO A 269 8.99 -22.30 -5.41
CA PRO A 269 9.11 -20.98 -4.84
C PRO A 269 10.09 -20.97 -3.66
N ILE A 270 10.89 -19.92 -3.57
CA ILE A 270 11.85 -19.74 -2.47
C ILE A 270 11.11 -19.40 -1.18
N SER A 271 9.98 -18.68 -1.27
CA SER A 271 9.17 -18.25 -0.12
C SER A 271 7.86 -19.04 0.02
N SER A 272 7.38 -19.15 1.26
CA SER A 272 6.08 -19.74 1.59
C SER A 272 4.92 -18.87 1.11
N PRO A 273 3.84 -19.45 0.52
CA PRO A 273 2.64 -18.70 0.17
C PRO A 273 1.77 -18.49 1.42
N THR A 274 2.08 -17.49 2.24
CA THR A 274 1.24 -17.07 3.38
C THR A 274 -0.05 -16.38 2.92
N GLY A 275 -1.05 -16.24 3.79
CA GLY A 275 -2.32 -15.57 3.50
C GLY A 275 -3.52 -16.51 3.44
N CYS A 276 -4.67 -16.02 3.88
CA CYS A 276 -5.91 -16.77 3.84
C CYS A 276 -6.51 -16.76 2.42
N ILE A 277 -7.57 -17.54 2.20
CA ILE A 277 -8.21 -17.67 0.89
C ILE A 277 -8.74 -16.31 0.41
N HIS A 278 -9.38 -15.52 1.28
CA HIS A 278 -9.93 -14.21 0.94
C HIS A 278 -8.88 -13.17 0.50
N GLU A 279 -7.61 -13.32 0.92
CA GLU A 279 -6.50 -12.44 0.46
C GLU A 279 -5.91 -12.87 -0.90
N LYS A 280 -6.28 -14.05 -1.38
CA LYS A 280 -5.67 -14.69 -2.56
C LYS A 280 -6.66 -14.92 -3.68
N VAL A 281 -7.92 -15.18 -3.33
CA VAL A 281 -8.95 -15.63 -4.25
C VAL A 281 -10.06 -14.57 -4.33
N THR A 282 -10.47 -14.27 -5.55
CA THR A 282 -11.68 -13.50 -5.84
C THR A 282 -12.40 -14.11 -7.03
N THR A 283 -13.70 -13.88 -7.16
CA THR A 283 -14.47 -14.44 -8.28
C THR A 283 -13.93 -13.89 -9.61
N GLY A 284 -13.54 -14.79 -10.52
CA GLY A 284 -12.92 -14.41 -11.80
C GLY A 284 -11.44 -13.99 -11.71
N GLY A 285 -10.85 -14.02 -10.51
CA GLY A 285 -9.43 -13.74 -10.27
C GLY A 285 -9.03 -12.29 -10.50
N GLU A 286 -7.73 -12.04 -10.60
CA GLU A 286 -7.18 -10.69 -10.73
C GLU A 286 -7.71 -9.95 -11.96
N VAL A 287 -8.00 -10.67 -13.05
CA VAL A 287 -8.49 -10.05 -14.29
C VAL A 287 -9.85 -9.42 -14.08
N THR A 288 -10.79 -10.15 -13.47
CA THR A 288 -12.12 -9.61 -13.18
C THR A 288 -12.04 -8.47 -12.17
N PHE A 289 -11.24 -8.63 -11.12
CA PHE A 289 -11.05 -7.59 -10.10
C PHE A 289 -10.52 -6.28 -10.69
N ILE A 290 -9.46 -6.35 -11.50
CA ILE A 290 -8.88 -5.16 -12.14
C ILE A 290 -9.80 -4.59 -13.21
N THR A 291 -10.53 -5.42 -13.95
CA THR A 291 -11.53 -4.96 -14.92
C THR A 291 -12.61 -4.12 -14.22
N GLN A 292 -13.14 -4.62 -13.10
CA GLN A 292 -14.10 -3.87 -12.29
C GLN A 292 -13.51 -2.55 -11.79
N MET A 293 -12.27 -2.56 -11.28
CA MET A 293 -11.60 -1.34 -10.82
C MET A 293 -11.46 -0.31 -11.95
N VAL A 294 -11.15 -0.74 -13.18
CA VAL A 294 -11.09 0.12 -14.36
C VAL A 294 -12.46 0.69 -14.72
N GLU A 295 -13.51 -0.13 -14.71
CA GLU A 295 -14.88 0.32 -14.99
C GLU A 295 -15.36 1.36 -13.95
N GLU A 296 -15.13 1.09 -12.66
CA GLU A 296 -15.46 2.01 -11.57
C GLU A 296 -14.65 3.31 -11.66
N SER A 297 -13.39 3.26 -12.11
CA SER A 297 -12.55 4.45 -12.26
C SER A 297 -13.15 5.48 -13.23
N HIS A 298 -13.90 5.04 -14.24
CA HIS A 298 -14.56 5.95 -15.17
C HIS A 298 -15.65 6.78 -14.48
N LYS A 299 -16.35 6.17 -13.51
CA LYS A 299 -17.37 6.85 -12.69
C LYS A 299 -16.75 7.85 -11.71
N PHE A 300 -15.55 7.56 -11.20
CA PHE A 300 -14.86 8.37 -10.19
C PHE A 300 -13.68 9.20 -10.72
N LYS A 301 -13.60 9.41 -12.04
CA LYS A 301 -12.51 10.15 -12.71
C LYS A 301 -12.26 11.57 -12.21
N SER A 302 -13.24 12.18 -11.51
CA SER A 302 -13.12 13.51 -10.91
C SER A 302 -12.71 13.49 -9.44
N LYS A 303 -12.63 12.31 -8.81
CA LYS A 303 -12.31 12.16 -7.38
C LYS A 303 -10.83 11.88 -7.14
N VAL A 304 -10.14 11.31 -8.13
CA VAL A 304 -8.71 10.98 -8.11
C VAL A 304 -8.02 11.74 -9.24
N ARG A 305 -6.79 12.24 -9.00
CA ARG A 305 -5.98 12.96 -10.01
C ARG A 305 -5.80 12.19 -11.32
#